data_AF-A0A354AXV3-F1
#
_entry.id   AF-A0A354AXV3-F1
#
_cell.length_a   1.000
_cell.length_b   1.000
_cell.length_c   1.000
_cell.angle_alpha   90.00
_cell.angle_beta   90.00
_cell.angle_gamma   90.00
#
_symmetry.space_group_name_H-M   'P 1'
#
loop_
_entity.id
_entity.type
_entity.pdbx_description
1 polymer ?
#
loop_
_entity_poly.entity_id
_entity_poly.type
_entity_poly.pdbx_seq_one_letter_code
_entity_poly.pdbx_strand_id
1 'polypeptide(L)' 'MSKAQLTAFLAKVEANPTLKLQVDEASDATAVAAIAQAEGFLFSPASLARHLRG' A
#
# COMPACT_ATOMS: atom_id res chain seq x y z
N MET A 1 7.47 -7.54 -9.79
CA MET A 1 6.79 -6.84 -8.68
C MET A 1 7.85 -6.25 -7.75
N SER A 2 7.96 -4.92 -7.64
CA SER A 2 9.07 -4.25 -6.95
C SER A 2 8.79 -4.10 -5.45
N LYS A 3 9.55 -4.80 -4.60
CA LYS A 3 9.54 -4.64 -3.14
C LYS A 3 9.82 -3.19 -2.73
N ALA A 4 10.66 -2.47 -3.49
CA ALA A 4 11.01 -1.09 -3.23
C ALA A 4 9.80 -0.14 -3.32
N GLN A 5 8.88 -0.37 -4.28
CA GLN A 5 7.68 0.46 -4.40
C GLN A 5 6.70 0.22 -3.26
N LEU A 6 6.58 -1.02 -2.77
CA LEU A 6 5.78 -1.32 -1.58
C LEU A 6 6.35 -0.60 -0.34
N THR A 7 7.66 -0.69 -0.11
CA THR A 7 8.29 -0.04 1.04
C THR A 7 8.20 1.50 0.95
N ALA A 8 8.37 2.08 -0.24
CA ALA A 8 8.23 3.52 -0.44
C ALA A 8 6.78 4.00 -0.23
N PHE A 9 5.80 3.21 -0.68
CA PHE A 9 4.38 3.49 -0.41
C PHE A 9 4.08 3.47 1.09
N LEU A 10 4.51 2.43 1.81
CA LEU A 10 4.30 2.31 3.26
C LEU A 10 4.97 3.45 4.04
N ALA A 11 6.17 3.88 3.64
CA ALA A 11 6.82 5.05 4.21
C ALA A 11 6.00 6.34 3.99
N LYS A 12 5.38 6.50 2.81
CA LYS A 12 4.49 7.62 2.52
C LYS A 12 3.19 7.55 3.33
N VAL A 13 2.63 6.35 3.53
CA VAL A 13 1.45 6.10 4.37
C VAL A 13 1.73 6.49 5.82
N GLU A 14 2.88 6.09 6.37
CA GLU A 14 3.28 6.49 7.73
C GLU A 14 3.53 8.01 7.87
N ALA A 15 4.04 8.65 6.82
CA ALA A 15 4.29 10.09 6.82
C ALA A 15 3.02 10.94 6.54
N ASN A 16 1.93 10.34 6.05
CA ASN A 16 0.71 11.06 5.68
C ASN A 16 -0.53 10.48 6.39
N PRO A 17 -1.05 11.14 7.43
CA PRO A 17 -2.18 10.62 8.21
C PRO A 17 -3.47 10.48 7.40
N THR A 18 -3.69 11.32 6.38
CA THR A 18 -4.85 11.19 5.49
C THR A 18 -4.75 9.94 4.63
N LEU A 19 -3.54 9.65 4.12
CA LEU A 19 -3.31 8.44 3.33
C LEU A 19 -3.41 7.18 4.22
N LYS A 20 -2.95 7.28 5.47
CA LYS A 20 -3.10 6.23 6.48
C LYS A 20 -4.57 5.88 6.74
N LEU A 21 -5.42 6.89 6.93
CA LEU A 21 -6.87 6.67 7.08
C LEU A 21 -7.49 5.96 5.87
N GLN A 22 -7.13 6.36 4.65
CA GLN A 22 -7.64 5.69 3.44
C GLN A 22 -7.19 4.23 3.33
N VAL A 23 -5.94 3.94 3.69
CA VAL A 23 -5.41 2.57 3.69
C VAL A 23 -6.04 1.74 4.82
N ASP A 24 -6.31 2.33 5.99
CA ASP A 24 -6.96 1.66 7.11
C ASP A 24 -8.46 1.41 6.85
N GLU A 25 -9.13 2.28 6.09
CA GLU A 25 -10.52 2.07 5.62
C GLU A 25 -10.62 1.03 4.49
N ALA A 26 -9.51 0.75 3.80
CA ALA A 26 -9.48 -0.23 2.71
C ALA A 26 -9.68 -1.65 3.25
N SER A 27 -10.77 -2.30 2.82
CA SER A 27 -11.17 -3.62 3.36
C SER A 27 -10.32 -4.79 2.87
N ASP A 28 -9.54 -4.62 1.79
CA ASP A 28 -8.70 -5.67 1.25
C ASP A 28 -7.40 -5.15 0.59
N ALA A 29 -6.48 -6.08 0.32
CA ALA A 29 -5.18 -5.77 -0.29
C ALA A 29 -5.28 -5.24 -1.74
N THR A 30 -6.42 -5.43 -2.41
CA THR A 30 -6.67 -4.92 -3.76
C THR A 30 -7.02 -3.45 -3.71
N ALA A 31 -7.86 -3.03 -2.76
CA ALA A 31 -8.21 -1.65 -2.50
C ALA A 31 -6.95 -0.84 -2.11
N VAL A 32 -6.09 -1.38 -1.24
CA VAL A 32 -4.81 -0.73 -0.90
C VAL A 32 -3.89 -0.60 -2.12
N ALA A 33 -3.85 -1.61 -3.00
CA ALA A 33 -3.07 -1.52 -4.24
C ALA A 33 -3.63 -0.48 -5.22
N ALA A 34 -4.95 -0.28 -5.26
CA ALA A 34 -5.58 0.78 -6.06
C ALA A 34 -5.26 2.18 -5.51
N ILE A 35 -5.29 2.37 -4.19
CA ILE A 35 -4.86 3.62 -3.53
C ILE A 35 -3.40 3.90 -3.86
N ALA A 36 -2.53 2.89 -3.72
CA ALA A 36 -1.12 3.01 -4.07
C ALA A 36 -0.90 3.40 -5.53
N GLN A 37 -1.68 2.83 -6.45
CA GLN A 37 -1.61 3.16 -7.87
C GLN A 37 -1.98 4.61 -8.14
N ALA A 38 -3.00 5.15 -7.47
CA ALA A 38 -3.37 6.56 -7.55
C ALA A 38 -2.25 7.49 -7.06
N GLU A 39 -1.49 7.04 -6.07
CA GLU A 39 -0.31 7.74 -5.52
C GLU A 39 0.98 7.53 -6.35
N GLY A 40 0.91 6.77 -7.45
CA GLY A 40 2.04 6.50 -8.35
C GLY A 40 2.91 5.29 -7.97
N PHE A 41 2.47 4.46 -7.02
CA PHE A 41 3.17 3.24 -6.60
C PHE A 41 2.51 2.00 -7.21
N LEU A 42 3.31 1.10 -7.79
CA LEU A 42 2.80 -0.04 -8.55
C LEU A 42 3.29 -1.37 -7.98
N PHE A 43 2.46 -1.98 -7.12
CA PHE A 43 2.73 -3.31 -6.57
C PHE A 43 1.50 -4.22 -6.65
N SER A 44 1.73 -5.53 -6.71
CA SER A 44 0.66 -6.53 -6.62
C SER A 44 0.03 -6.54 -5.22
N PRO A 45 -1.29 -6.79 -5.12
CA PRO A 45 -1.93 -7.15 -3.85
C PRO A 45 -1.23 -8.33 -3.16
N ALA A 46 -0.73 -9.31 -3.92
CA ALA A 46 0.04 -10.44 -3.37
C ALA A 46 1.33 -10.04 -2.64
N SER A 47 1.98 -8.95 -3.05
CA SER A 47 3.18 -8.42 -2.38
C SER A 47 2.82 -7.78 -1.04
N LEU A 48 1.69 -7.05 -0.99
CA LEU A 48 1.15 -6.50 0.25
C LEU A 48 0.68 -7.62 1.19
N ALA A 49 -0.09 -8.60 0.70
CA ALA A 49 -0.55 -9.74 1.49
C ALA A 49 0.60 -10.61 2.02
N ARG A 50 1.74 -10.66 1.31
CA ARG A 50 2.96 -11.31 1.82
C ARG A 50 3.65 -10.47 2.90
N HIS A 51 3.60 -9.14 2.79
CA HIS A 51 4.15 -8.23 3.80
C HIS A 51 3.32 -8.23 5.09
N LEU A 52 2.00 -8.29 5.01
CA LEU A 52 1.11 -8.35 6.18
C LEU A 52 1.18 -9.69 6.94
N ARG A 53 1.62 -10.76 6.27
CA ARG A 53 1.80 -12.08 6.89
C ARG A 53 3.19 -12.30 7.49
N GLY A 54 4.13 -11.37 7.27
CA GLY A 54 5.55 -11.52 7.61
C GLY A 54 6.00 -10.57 8.69
#